data_AF-T0DNW0-F1
#
_entry.id   AF-T0DNW0-F1
#
_cell.length_a   1.000
_cell.length_b   1.000
_cell.length_c   1.000
_cell.angle_alpha   90.00
_cell.angle_beta   90.00
_cell.angle_gamma   90.00
#
_symmetry.space_group_name_H-M   'P 1'
#
loop_
_entity.id
_entity.type
_entity.pdbx_description
1 polymer ?
#
loop_
_entity_poly.entity_id
_entity_poly.type
_entity_poly.pdbx_seq_one_letter_code
_entity_poly.pdbx_strand_id
1 'polypeptide(L)'
;MNKLATLILLSSLMSCATSTHHTETIENKIAGFEDRSGSEINPIPSYKIRTFKKKSRGPASVGQEPTKDISKLDNKKVYFLSLYEQYLTFSQLYPSFKKTVKTCAYFHQEFISYNDRPRLWDYQLKEEIDDNIENIVWHLPYDGERATKSTLPLAMQEHMDRTHYELTKLCDNGFSDNYYVFENYITLAKSDKVGAGTSEGANSLVKTSLVFNKLLIDNLSTKKKVNIGRGLASSTEEIEYTDISFRRMQALWF
;
A
#
# COMPACT_ATOMS: atom_id res chain seq x y z
N MET A 1 -36.91 3.42 -65.08
CA MET A 1 -36.06 2.60 -64.18
C MET A 1 -35.45 3.40 -63.01
N ASN A 2 -36.13 4.42 -62.43
CA ASN A 2 -35.52 5.31 -61.41
C ASN A 2 -36.21 5.33 -60.03
N LYS A 3 -37.29 4.57 -59.82
CA LYS A 3 -38.02 4.55 -58.53
C LYS A 3 -37.61 3.40 -57.60
N LEU A 4 -37.03 2.32 -58.14
CA LEU A 4 -36.58 1.17 -57.35
C LEU A 4 -35.20 1.44 -56.70
N ALA A 5 -34.31 2.12 -57.44
CA ALA A 5 -32.97 2.47 -56.95
C ALA A 5 -33.01 3.50 -55.81
N THR A 6 -33.99 4.41 -55.81
CA THR A 6 -34.20 5.38 -54.73
C THR A 6 -34.74 4.73 -53.46
N LEU A 7 -35.57 3.69 -53.57
CA LEU A 7 -36.11 2.99 -52.40
C LEU A 7 -35.01 2.19 -51.67
N ILE A 8 -34.08 1.58 -52.40
CA ILE A 8 -32.97 0.80 -51.83
C ILE A 8 -31.97 1.71 -51.10
N LEU A 9 -31.72 2.92 -51.62
CA LEU A 9 -30.81 3.88 -50.98
C LEU A 9 -31.37 4.46 -49.66
N LEU A 10 -32.69 4.60 -49.55
CA LEU A 10 -33.35 5.06 -48.32
C LEU A 10 -33.38 3.98 -47.22
N SER A 11 -33.44 2.70 -47.58
CA SER A 11 -33.38 1.61 -46.59
C SER A 11 -31.99 1.40 -45.96
N SER A 12 -30.90 1.79 -46.63
CA SER A 12 -29.54 1.66 -46.08
C SER A 12 -29.17 2.76 -45.08
N LEU A 13 -29.90 3.88 -45.03
CA LEU A 13 -29.61 4.99 -44.11
C LEU A 13 -30.29 4.85 -42.73
N MET A 14 -31.27 3.96 -42.58
CA MET A 14 -31.95 3.75 -41.28
C MET A 14 -31.30 2.67 -40.40
N SER A 15 -30.26 1.97 -40.86
CA SER A 15 -29.65 0.87 -40.10
C SER A 15 -28.55 1.31 -39.10
N CYS A 16 -28.24 2.60 -39.00
CA CYS A 16 -27.21 3.11 -38.08
C CYS A 16 -27.74 4.04 -36.97
N ALA A 17 -29.06 4.19 -36.82
CA ALA A 17 -29.66 5.09 -35.82
C ALA A 17 -30.23 4.36 -34.58
N THR A 18 -29.95 3.07 -34.39
CA THR A 18 -30.29 2.32 -33.18
C THR A 18 -29.05 1.87 -32.43
N SER A 19 -28.13 2.81 -32.14
CA SER A 19 -27.39 2.71 -30.88
C SER A 19 -28.34 3.23 -29.79
N THR A 20 -29.28 2.39 -29.37
CA THR A 20 -29.88 2.57 -28.05
C THR A 20 -28.71 2.58 -27.08
N HIS A 21 -28.37 3.76 -26.58
CA HIS A 21 -27.72 3.88 -25.29
C HIS A 21 -28.67 3.17 -24.32
N HIS A 22 -28.48 1.87 -24.14
CA HIS A 22 -29.08 1.16 -23.04
C HIS A 22 -28.41 1.77 -21.82
N THR A 23 -29.06 2.79 -21.26
CA THR A 23 -28.76 3.24 -19.92
C THR A 23 -28.93 2.00 -19.05
N GLU A 24 -27.81 1.41 -18.65
CA GLU A 24 -27.82 0.34 -17.66
C GLU A 24 -28.67 0.83 -16.49
N THR A 25 -29.70 0.07 -16.16
CA THR A 25 -30.51 0.35 -14.98
C THR A 25 -29.62 0.27 -13.76
N ILE A 26 -30.01 0.98 -12.69
CA ILE A 26 -29.30 0.89 -11.42
C ILE A 26 -29.27 -0.57 -10.96
N GLU A 27 -30.33 -1.33 -11.21
CA GLU A 27 -30.38 -2.77 -10.97
C GLU A 27 -29.31 -3.55 -11.74
N ASN A 28 -29.05 -3.25 -13.02
CA ASN A 28 -28.00 -3.95 -13.78
C ASN A 28 -26.59 -3.60 -13.27
N LYS A 29 -26.39 -2.37 -12.79
CA LYS A 29 -25.14 -1.98 -12.13
C LYS A 29 -24.96 -2.70 -10.80
N ILE A 30 -26.02 -2.79 -9.99
CA ILE A 30 -26.05 -3.51 -8.70
C ILE A 30 -25.92 -5.03 -8.90
N ALA A 31 -26.47 -5.59 -9.99
CA ALA A 31 -26.35 -7.01 -10.30
C ALA A 31 -24.89 -7.43 -10.60
N GLY A 32 -24.03 -6.49 -11.00
CA GLY A 32 -22.58 -6.70 -11.13
C GLY A 32 -21.78 -6.41 -9.86
N PHE A 33 -22.41 -5.90 -8.79
CA PHE A 33 -21.76 -5.75 -7.49
C PHE A 33 -21.76 -7.10 -6.77
N GLU A 34 -20.67 -7.83 -6.88
CA GLU A 34 -20.36 -8.90 -5.94
C GLU A 34 -20.04 -8.29 -4.57
N ASP A 35 -20.62 -8.87 -3.52
CA ASP A 35 -20.31 -8.49 -2.14
C ASP A 35 -18.82 -8.76 -1.85
N ARG A 36 -18.04 -7.67 -1.75
CA ARG A 36 -16.60 -7.72 -1.47
C ARG A 36 -16.29 -8.07 -0.01
N SER A 37 -17.30 -8.27 0.84
CA SER A 37 -17.12 -8.66 2.24
C SER A 37 -16.33 -9.97 2.41
N GLY A 38 -16.39 -10.87 1.42
CA GLY A 38 -15.62 -12.13 1.40
C GLY A 38 -14.24 -12.04 0.72
N SER A 39 -13.87 -10.89 0.15
CA SER A 39 -12.67 -10.76 -0.70
C SER A 39 -11.66 -9.73 -0.18
N GLU A 40 -11.56 -9.51 1.15
CA GLU A 40 -10.54 -8.62 1.70
C GLU A 40 -9.15 -9.07 1.23
N ILE A 41 -8.57 -8.27 0.32
CA ILE A 41 -7.24 -8.52 -0.21
C ILE A 41 -6.24 -8.06 0.85
N ASN A 42 -5.50 -9.01 1.43
CA ASN A 42 -4.52 -8.76 2.49
C ASN A 42 -5.16 -8.19 3.78
N PRO A 43 -5.99 -8.99 4.50
CA PRO A 43 -6.59 -8.57 5.75
C PRO A 43 -5.50 -8.26 6.78
N ILE A 44 -5.69 -7.15 7.49
CA ILE A 44 -4.72 -6.65 8.46
C ILE A 44 -4.98 -7.37 9.78
N PRO A 45 -3.96 -8.02 10.38
CA PRO A 45 -4.15 -8.75 11.62
C PRO A 45 -4.65 -7.86 12.76
N SER A 46 -5.52 -8.41 13.61
CA SER A 46 -6.04 -7.68 14.77
C SER A 46 -4.94 -7.41 15.79
N TYR A 47 -4.55 -6.15 15.91
CA TYR A 47 -3.58 -5.66 16.87
C TYR A 47 -4.09 -4.39 17.55
N LYS A 48 -3.78 -4.22 18.83
CA LYS A 48 -4.12 -3.02 19.60
C LYS A 48 -2.91 -2.53 20.39
N ILE A 49 -2.59 -1.24 20.24
CA ILE A 49 -1.59 -0.57 21.06
C ILE A 49 -2.20 -0.31 22.43
N ARG A 50 -1.67 -1.00 23.45
CA ARG A 50 -2.11 -0.85 24.85
C ARG A 50 -1.50 0.36 25.52
N THR A 51 -0.20 0.55 25.33
CA THR A 51 0.53 1.69 25.89
C THR A 51 0.91 2.64 24.78
N PHE A 52 0.18 3.75 24.68
CA PHE A 52 0.50 4.83 23.76
C PHE A 52 1.32 5.90 24.50
N LYS A 53 2.55 6.14 24.02
CA LYS A 53 3.37 7.28 24.43
C LYS A 53 3.64 8.12 23.20
N LYS A 54 3.05 9.32 23.14
CA LYS A 54 3.32 10.28 22.08
C LYS A 54 4.80 10.66 22.13
N LYS A 55 5.57 10.33 21.08
CA LYS A 55 6.93 10.83 20.95
C LYS A 55 6.86 12.35 20.78
N SER A 56 7.58 13.10 21.62
CA SER A 56 7.59 14.57 21.60
C SER A 56 8.29 15.15 20.36
N ARG A 57 9.01 14.35 19.58
CA ARG A 57 9.73 14.76 18.38
C ARG A 57 9.61 13.65 17.32
N GLY A 58 9.19 14.02 16.11
CA GLY A 58 9.35 13.16 14.94
C GLY A 58 10.82 13.12 14.50
N PRO A 59 11.21 12.16 13.63
CA PRO A 59 12.57 12.10 13.10
C PRO A 59 12.99 13.42 12.42
N ALA A 60 14.30 13.72 12.38
CA ALA A 60 14.80 15.00 11.85
C ALA A 60 14.44 15.24 10.36
N SER A 61 14.20 14.17 9.60
CA SER A 61 13.67 14.19 8.22
C SER A 61 12.26 14.78 8.10
N VAL A 62 11.50 14.87 9.21
CA VAL A 62 10.15 15.43 9.26
C VAL A 62 10.14 16.94 8.97
N GLY A 63 11.21 17.65 9.32
CA GLY A 63 11.31 19.10 9.09
C GLY A 63 11.73 19.48 7.68
N GLN A 64 12.18 18.51 6.86
CA GLN A 64 12.50 18.77 5.46
C GLN A 64 11.18 18.76 4.68
N GLU A 65 10.89 19.88 4.01
CA GLU A 65 9.83 19.93 3.01
C GLU A 65 10.20 18.94 1.89
N PRO A 66 9.31 18.00 1.54
CA PRO A 66 9.56 17.12 0.41
C PRO A 66 9.86 17.98 -0.83
N THR A 67 10.82 17.56 -1.65
CA THR A 67 11.07 18.26 -2.91
C THR A 67 9.78 18.47 -3.70
N LYS A 68 9.79 19.54 -4.53
CA LYS A 68 8.64 19.97 -5.35
C LYS A 68 8.04 18.84 -6.20
N ASP A 69 8.78 17.76 -6.45
CA ASP A 69 8.29 16.61 -7.22
C ASP A 69 7.65 15.52 -6.37
N ILE A 70 8.10 15.30 -5.13
CA ILE A 70 7.48 14.34 -4.20
C ILE A 70 6.12 14.85 -3.71
N SER A 71 6.00 16.16 -3.48
CA SER A 71 4.74 16.78 -3.06
C SER A 71 3.64 16.68 -4.12
N LYS A 72 3.99 16.43 -5.38
CA LYS A 72 3.04 16.23 -6.50
C LYS A 72 2.53 14.79 -6.64
N LEU A 73 3.12 13.81 -5.94
CA LEU A 73 2.65 12.43 -6.03
C LEU A 73 1.21 12.35 -5.51
N ASP A 74 0.31 11.72 -6.24
CA ASP A 74 -1.02 11.42 -5.71
C ASP A 74 -0.94 10.39 -4.56
N ASN A 75 -2.03 10.26 -3.80
CA ASN A 75 -2.07 9.32 -2.66
C ASN A 75 -1.84 7.88 -3.09
N LYS A 76 -2.29 7.53 -4.29
CA LYS A 76 -2.24 6.19 -4.84
C LYS A 76 -0.81 5.74 -5.17
N LYS A 77 -0.03 6.62 -5.81
CA LYS A 77 1.41 6.43 -6.06
C LYS A 77 2.19 6.32 -4.75
N VAL A 78 1.89 7.19 -3.78
CA VAL A 78 2.51 7.14 -2.46
C VAL A 78 2.21 5.81 -1.77
N TYR A 79 0.94 5.38 -1.77
CA TYR A 79 0.55 4.10 -1.19
C TYR A 79 1.29 2.92 -1.84
N PHE A 80 1.28 2.85 -3.17
CA PHE A 80 1.96 1.79 -3.92
C PHE A 80 3.46 1.75 -3.60
N LEU A 81 4.14 2.90 -3.65
CA LEU A 81 5.58 2.98 -3.41
C LEU A 81 5.93 2.63 -1.95
N SER A 82 5.12 3.06 -0.97
CA SER A 82 5.32 2.67 0.42
C SER A 82 5.13 1.16 0.63
N LEU A 83 4.07 0.57 0.06
CA LEU A 83 3.81 -0.86 0.20
C LEU A 83 4.91 -1.68 -0.48
N TYR A 84 5.37 -1.24 -1.65
CA TYR A 84 6.45 -1.89 -2.38
C TYR A 84 7.78 -1.80 -1.63
N GLU A 85 8.12 -0.65 -1.06
CA GLU A 85 9.29 -0.45 -0.20
C GLU A 85 9.27 -1.40 1.01
N GLN A 86 8.13 -1.52 1.69
CA GLN A 86 7.96 -2.44 2.81
C GLN A 86 8.07 -3.90 2.38
N TYR A 87 7.48 -4.29 1.25
CA TYR A 87 7.59 -5.63 0.69
C TYR A 87 9.04 -5.99 0.34
N LEU A 88 9.79 -5.06 -0.24
CA LEU A 88 11.20 -5.23 -0.53
C LEU A 88 12.05 -5.35 0.74
N THR A 89 11.62 -4.70 1.82
CA THR A 89 12.22 -4.84 3.15
C THR A 89 11.95 -6.24 3.72
N PHE A 90 10.71 -6.73 3.67
CA PHE A 90 10.42 -8.12 4.06
C PHE A 90 11.18 -9.14 3.21
N SER A 91 11.28 -8.90 1.90
CA SER A 91 12.06 -9.75 0.97
C SER A 91 13.55 -9.76 1.28
N GLN A 92 14.07 -8.71 1.93
CA GLN A 92 15.45 -8.68 2.40
C GLN A 92 15.61 -9.47 3.71
N LEU A 93 14.64 -9.36 4.62
CA LEU A 93 14.63 -10.12 5.88
C LEU A 93 14.39 -11.62 5.67
N TYR A 94 13.56 -11.98 4.69
CA TYR A 94 13.22 -13.35 4.34
C TYR A 94 13.42 -13.61 2.83
N PRO A 95 14.67 -13.75 2.36
CA PRO A 95 14.96 -13.90 0.93
C PRO A 95 14.30 -15.13 0.27
N SER A 96 14.11 -16.21 1.03
CA SER A 96 13.48 -17.45 0.56
C SER A 96 12.00 -17.29 0.19
N PHE A 97 11.32 -16.27 0.72
CA PHE A 97 9.89 -16.03 0.47
C PHE A 97 9.65 -14.95 -0.60
N LYS A 98 10.72 -14.38 -1.16
CA LYS A 98 10.62 -13.32 -2.15
C LYS A 98 9.94 -13.80 -3.43
N LYS A 99 8.81 -13.18 -3.77
CA LYS A 99 8.18 -13.23 -5.09
C LYS A 99 8.53 -11.98 -5.90
N THR A 100 8.72 -12.14 -7.21
CA THR A 100 9.07 -11.02 -8.10
C THR A 100 7.82 -10.27 -8.56
N VAL A 101 7.82 -8.95 -8.41
CA VAL A 101 6.89 -8.06 -9.15
C VAL A 101 7.58 -7.72 -10.47
N LYS A 102 7.21 -8.40 -11.56
CA LYS A 102 7.94 -8.27 -12.85
C LYS A 102 7.61 -6.98 -13.59
N THR A 103 6.34 -6.64 -13.60
CA THR A 103 5.78 -5.52 -14.38
C THR A 103 4.68 -4.87 -13.57
N CYS A 104 4.58 -3.55 -13.67
CA CYS A 104 3.53 -2.78 -13.03
C CYS A 104 2.96 -1.79 -14.05
N ALA A 105 1.92 -2.17 -14.79
CA ALA A 105 1.44 -1.36 -15.90
C ALA A 105 0.88 -0.02 -15.43
N TYR A 106 0.08 -0.04 -14.36
CA TYR A 106 -0.53 1.17 -13.81
C TYR A 106 0.50 2.16 -13.24
N PHE A 107 1.56 1.65 -12.60
CA PHE A 107 2.60 2.47 -11.95
C PHE A 107 3.96 2.34 -12.66
N HIS A 108 3.97 2.16 -13.98
CA HIS A 108 5.18 1.80 -14.72
C HIS A 108 6.35 2.77 -14.46
N GLN A 109 6.08 4.07 -14.57
CA GLN A 109 7.10 5.10 -14.38
C GLN A 109 7.60 5.13 -12.93
N GLU A 110 6.69 5.08 -11.95
CA GLU A 110 7.03 5.08 -10.53
C GLU A 110 7.83 3.84 -10.15
N PHE A 111 7.44 2.68 -10.67
CA PHE A 111 8.08 1.40 -10.42
C PHE A 111 9.52 1.37 -10.96
N ILE A 112 9.74 1.80 -12.21
CA ILE A 112 11.09 1.92 -12.78
C ILE A 112 11.91 2.95 -12.00
N SER A 113 11.35 4.15 -11.81
CA SER A 113 12.05 5.24 -11.12
C SER A 113 12.45 4.87 -9.69
N TYR A 114 11.68 4.01 -9.01
CA TYR A 114 12.04 3.48 -7.70
C TYR A 114 13.18 2.47 -7.80
N ASN A 115 13.09 1.51 -8.72
CA ASN A 115 14.08 0.44 -8.86
C ASN A 115 15.45 0.94 -9.33
N ASP A 116 15.50 2.07 -10.04
CA ASP A 116 16.75 2.71 -10.47
C ASP A 116 17.50 3.41 -9.33
N ARG A 117 16.87 3.59 -8.17
CA ARG A 117 17.49 4.27 -7.02
C ARG A 117 18.28 3.28 -6.18
N PRO A 118 19.49 3.66 -5.71
CA PRO A 118 20.22 2.82 -4.78
C PRO A 118 19.49 2.74 -3.43
N ARG A 119 19.49 1.55 -2.82
CA ARG A 119 18.96 1.38 -1.47
C ARG A 119 19.88 2.07 -0.46
N LEU A 120 19.28 2.95 0.35
CA LEU A 120 19.99 3.71 1.39
C LEU A 120 20.09 2.95 2.71
N TRP A 121 19.25 1.93 2.90
CA TRP A 121 19.07 1.24 4.16
C TRP A 121 19.22 -0.27 3.98
N ASP A 122 19.97 -0.87 4.89
CA ASP A 122 20.13 -2.30 5.05
C ASP A 122 19.33 -2.75 6.28
N TYR A 123 18.48 -3.76 6.08
CA TYR A 123 17.66 -4.35 7.12
C TYR A 123 18.16 -5.76 7.42
N GLN A 124 18.39 -6.03 8.70
CA GLN A 124 18.84 -7.33 9.19
C GLN A 124 17.88 -7.81 10.26
N LEU A 125 17.52 -9.09 10.24
CA LEU A 125 16.71 -9.69 11.31
C LEU A 125 17.40 -9.48 12.65
N LYS A 126 16.62 -9.17 13.68
CA LYS A 126 17.10 -9.18 15.06
C LYS A 126 17.42 -10.63 15.46
N GLU A 127 18.47 -10.81 16.24
CA GLU A 127 18.83 -12.10 16.83
C GLU A 127 17.74 -12.60 17.77
N GLU A 128 17.17 -11.68 18.55
CA GLU A 128 16.06 -11.94 19.45
C GLU A 128 14.90 -10.97 19.17
N ILE A 129 13.71 -11.54 19.04
CA ILE A 129 12.45 -10.81 18.97
C ILE A 129 11.89 -10.79 20.39
N ASP A 130 11.37 -9.65 20.84
CA ASP A 130 10.74 -9.54 22.15
C ASP A 130 9.58 -10.55 22.27
N ASP A 131 9.73 -11.50 23.19
CA ASP A 131 8.78 -12.59 23.46
C ASP A 131 7.50 -12.12 24.18
N ASN A 132 7.38 -10.83 24.51
CA ASN A 132 6.14 -10.27 25.02
C ASN A 132 4.99 -10.53 24.05
N ILE A 133 3.92 -11.17 24.51
CA ILE A 133 2.72 -11.48 23.70
C ILE A 133 2.05 -10.24 23.08
N GLU A 134 2.33 -9.06 23.62
CA GLU A 134 1.87 -7.77 23.08
C GLU A 134 2.72 -7.27 21.90
N ASN A 135 3.81 -7.95 21.56
CA ASN A 135 4.60 -7.64 20.38
C ASN A 135 3.81 -7.98 19.11
N ILE A 136 3.72 -7.01 18.20
CA ILE A 136 2.97 -7.11 16.94
C ILE A 136 3.36 -8.33 16.08
N VAL A 137 4.60 -8.80 16.20
CA VAL A 137 5.10 -9.98 15.49
C VAL A 137 4.22 -11.21 15.78
N TRP A 138 3.83 -11.40 17.05
CA TRP A 138 3.01 -12.54 17.48
C TRP A 138 1.52 -12.36 17.14
N HIS A 139 1.13 -11.23 16.57
CA HIS A 139 -0.22 -11.01 16.07
C HIS A 139 -0.39 -11.41 14.60
N LEU A 140 0.68 -11.83 13.92
CA LEU A 140 0.56 -12.43 12.60
C LEU A 140 -0.27 -13.73 12.68
N PRO A 141 -1.28 -13.89 11.81
CA PRO A 141 -2.08 -15.10 11.76
C PRO A 141 -1.31 -16.21 11.05
N TYR A 142 -1.45 -17.43 11.53
CA TYR A 142 -1.01 -18.65 10.86
C TYR A 142 -1.95 -19.79 11.28
N ASP A 143 -2.56 -20.48 10.32
CA ASP A 143 -3.55 -21.55 10.56
C ASP A 143 -4.70 -21.15 11.52
N GLY A 144 -5.13 -19.88 11.46
CA GLY A 144 -6.20 -19.34 12.32
C GLY A 144 -5.76 -18.98 13.74
N GLU A 145 -4.50 -19.24 14.10
CA GLU A 145 -3.91 -18.89 15.39
C GLU A 145 -2.87 -17.77 15.27
N ARG A 146 -2.37 -17.32 16.41
CA ARG A 146 -1.26 -16.37 16.50
C ARG A 146 0.06 -17.05 16.19
N ALA A 147 0.96 -16.33 15.52
CA ALA A 147 2.31 -16.79 15.28
C ALA A 147 3.04 -17.06 16.62
N THR A 148 3.78 -18.16 16.63
CA THR A 148 4.71 -18.54 17.69
C THR A 148 6.13 -18.47 17.15
N LYS A 149 7.15 -18.65 18.00
CA LYS A 149 8.54 -18.66 17.55
C LYS A 149 8.82 -19.72 16.46
N SER A 150 8.17 -20.88 16.53
CA SER A 150 8.32 -21.95 15.53
C SER A 150 7.53 -21.69 14.24
N THR A 151 6.35 -21.06 14.34
CA THR A 151 5.49 -20.79 13.19
C THR A 151 5.72 -19.43 12.54
N LEU A 152 6.51 -18.54 13.16
CA LEU A 152 6.78 -17.20 12.65
C LEU A 152 7.29 -17.17 11.20
N PRO A 153 8.24 -18.02 10.76
CA PRO A 153 8.67 -18.03 9.37
C PRO A 153 7.52 -18.29 8.39
N LEU A 154 6.60 -19.19 8.73
CA LEU A 154 5.43 -19.52 7.89
C LEU A 154 4.39 -18.41 7.92
N ALA A 155 4.13 -17.82 9.10
CA ALA A 155 3.27 -16.65 9.24
C ALA A 155 3.79 -15.45 8.41
N MET A 156 5.12 -15.26 8.39
CA MET A 156 5.78 -14.24 7.56
C MET A 156 5.67 -14.55 6.07
N GLN A 157 5.80 -15.81 5.67
CA GLN A 157 5.58 -16.22 4.29
C GLN A 157 4.15 -15.90 3.83
N GLU A 158 3.13 -16.26 4.62
CA GLU A 158 1.74 -15.91 4.29
C GLU A 158 1.52 -14.40 4.22
N HIS A 159 2.09 -13.64 5.17
CA HIS A 159 1.99 -12.18 5.18
C HIS A 159 2.63 -11.54 3.94
N MET A 160 3.82 -12.02 3.56
CA MET A 160 4.51 -11.58 2.34
C MET A 160 3.73 -11.95 1.08
N ASP A 161 3.10 -13.13 1.06
CA ASP A 161 2.28 -13.60 -0.05
C ASP A 161 1.04 -12.72 -0.25
N ARG A 162 0.35 -12.37 0.84
CA ARG A 162 -0.78 -11.43 0.81
C ARG A 162 -0.35 -10.04 0.35
N THR A 163 0.79 -9.54 0.84
CA THR A 163 1.35 -8.25 0.45
C THR A 163 1.72 -8.23 -1.04
N HIS A 164 2.35 -9.30 -1.54
CA HIS A 164 2.68 -9.45 -2.96
C HIS A 164 1.44 -9.51 -3.85
N TYR A 165 0.39 -10.22 -3.41
CA TYR A 165 -0.88 -10.27 -4.10
C TYR A 165 -1.55 -8.89 -4.18
N GLU A 166 -1.51 -8.11 -3.10
CA GLU A 166 -1.99 -6.73 -3.10
C GLU A 166 -1.19 -5.85 -4.08
N LEU A 167 0.14 -5.95 -4.09
CA LEU A 167 0.99 -5.24 -5.05
C LEU A 167 0.65 -5.61 -6.50
N THR A 168 0.37 -6.87 -6.77
CA THR A 168 -0.06 -7.33 -8.10
C THR A 168 -1.38 -6.69 -8.49
N LYS A 169 -2.37 -6.64 -7.59
CA LYS A 169 -3.66 -5.97 -7.82
C LYS A 169 -3.52 -4.48 -8.07
N LEU A 170 -2.66 -3.80 -7.31
CA LEU A 170 -2.31 -2.40 -7.54
C LEU A 170 -1.66 -2.23 -8.92
N CYS A 171 -0.77 -3.12 -9.32
CA CYS A 171 -0.12 -3.06 -10.62
C CYS A 171 -1.05 -3.24 -11.81
N ASP A 172 -2.06 -4.10 -11.66
CA ASP A 172 -3.04 -4.40 -12.71
C ASP A 172 -4.14 -3.34 -12.79
N ASN A 173 -4.69 -2.93 -11.64
CA ASN A 173 -5.92 -2.12 -11.57
C ASN A 173 -5.70 -0.71 -11.04
N GLY A 174 -4.57 -0.44 -10.41
CA GLY A 174 -4.29 0.82 -9.72
C GLY A 174 -5.06 1.03 -8.43
N PHE A 175 -5.67 0.01 -7.84
CA PHE A 175 -6.33 0.10 -6.54
C PHE A 175 -6.36 -1.25 -5.81
N SER A 176 -6.51 -1.20 -4.50
CA SER A 176 -6.77 -2.31 -3.58
C SER A 176 -7.75 -1.84 -2.50
N ASP A 177 -8.38 -2.77 -1.77
CA ASP A 177 -9.27 -2.39 -0.67
C ASP A 177 -8.50 -1.63 0.42
N ASN A 178 -7.30 -2.08 0.76
CA ASN A 178 -6.40 -1.39 1.70
C ASN A 178 -5.96 0.00 1.23
N TYR A 179 -5.85 0.25 -0.09
CA TYR A 179 -5.64 1.59 -0.62
C TYR A 179 -6.79 2.54 -0.25
N TYR A 180 -8.05 2.09 -0.35
CA TYR A 180 -9.19 2.91 0.05
C TYR A 180 -9.24 3.14 1.56
N VAL A 181 -8.84 2.15 2.37
CA VAL A 181 -8.67 2.35 3.83
C VAL A 181 -7.65 3.46 4.10
N PHE A 182 -6.51 3.43 3.42
CA PHE A 182 -5.49 4.47 3.51
C PHE A 182 -5.99 5.85 3.07
N GLU A 183 -6.69 5.94 1.93
CA GLU A 183 -7.24 7.20 1.41
C GLU A 183 -8.31 7.79 2.32
N ASN A 184 -9.20 6.94 2.84
CA ASN A 184 -10.20 7.31 3.84
C ASN A 184 -9.54 7.82 5.11
N TYR A 185 -8.48 7.16 5.58
CA TYR A 185 -7.74 7.61 6.75
C TYR A 185 -7.13 9.00 6.54
N ILE A 186 -6.47 9.25 5.41
CA ILE A 186 -5.92 10.58 5.08
C ILE A 186 -7.03 11.64 5.12
N THR A 187 -8.19 11.33 4.54
CA THR A 187 -9.33 12.23 4.50
C THR A 187 -9.82 12.56 5.91
N LEU A 188 -9.98 11.54 6.76
CA LEU A 188 -10.41 11.71 8.15
C LEU A 188 -9.39 12.49 8.98
N ALA A 189 -8.10 12.20 8.82
CA ALA A 189 -7.01 12.89 9.52
C ALA A 189 -6.98 14.39 9.19
N LYS A 190 -7.18 14.77 7.92
CA LYS A 190 -7.29 16.19 7.51
C LYS A 190 -8.48 16.93 8.13
N SER A 191 -9.53 16.21 8.50
CA SER A 191 -10.73 16.78 9.12
C SER A 191 -10.71 16.77 10.65
N ASP A 192 -9.55 16.48 11.26
CA ASP A 192 -9.36 16.32 12.71
C ASP A 192 -10.30 15.28 13.36
N LYS A 193 -10.88 14.38 12.55
CA LYS A 193 -11.82 13.33 13.00
C LYS A 193 -11.11 12.08 13.51
N VAL A 194 -9.82 11.95 13.24
CA VAL A 194 -8.99 10.92 13.87
C VAL A 194 -8.18 11.61 14.94
N GLY A 195 -8.25 11.13 16.19
CA GLY A 195 -7.50 11.68 17.32
C GLY A 195 -5.99 11.55 17.10
N ALA A 196 -5.39 12.45 16.33
CA ALA A 196 -3.98 12.41 16.00
C ALA A 196 -3.14 12.53 17.29
N GLY A 197 -2.33 11.51 17.55
CA GLY A 197 -1.56 11.42 18.78
C GLY A 197 -2.41 11.10 20.01
N THR A 198 -3.54 10.42 19.85
CA THR A 198 -4.28 9.72 20.93
C THR A 198 -4.14 8.20 20.79
N SER A 199 -4.51 7.47 21.84
CA SER A 199 -4.52 6.00 21.81
C SER A 199 -5.51 5.48 20.75
N GLU A 200 -6.67 6.11 20.62
CA GLU A 200 -7.70 5.75 19.64
C GLU A 200 -7.20 5.99 18.22
N GLY A 201 -6.57 7.14 17.96
CA GLY A 201 -5.96 7.41 16.66
C GLY A 201 -4.83 6.44 16.33
N ALA A 202 -3.99 6.11 17.31
CA ALA A 202 -2.94 5.11 17.14
C ALA A 202 -3.50 3.73 16.80
N ASN A 203 -4.52 3.28 17.54
CA ASN A 203 -5.21 2.01 17.28
C ASN A 203 -5.97 2.01 15.95
N SER A 204 -6.41 3.16 15.46
CA SER A 204 -6.98 3.31 14.11
C SER A 204 -5.91 3.18 13.03
N LEU A 205 -4.75 3.80 13.22
CA LEU A 205 -3.63 3.75 12.27
C LEU A 205 -3.12 2.33 12.03
N VAL A 206 -2.98 1.51 13.08
CA VAL A 206 -2.45 0.14 12.92
C VAL A 206 -3.40 -0.77 12.12
N LYS A 207 -4.65 -0.35 11.91
CA LYS A 207 -5.57 -1.00 10.96
C LYS A 207 -5.32 -0.63 9.51
N THR A 208 -4.19 0.02 9.20
CA THR A 208 -3.73 0.28 7.84
C THR A 208 -2.50 -0.59 7.56
N SER A 209 -2.43 -1.17 6.35
CA SER A 209 -1.35 -2.10 5.99
C SER A 209 0.02 -1.45 6.13
N LEU A 210 0.14 -0.18 5.74
CA LEU A 210 1.41 0.55 5.82
C LEU A 210 1.91 0.73 7.26
N VAL A 211 1.02 1.02 8.21
CA VAL A 211 1.41 1.21 9.61
C VAL A 211 1.69 -0.13 10.27
N PHE A 212 0.82 -1.14 10.04
CA PHE A 212 1.04 -2.49 10.55
C PHE A 212 2.39 -3.04 10.09
N ASN A 213 2.68 -2.97 8.78
CA ASN A 213 3.92 -3.45 8.20
C ASN A 213 5.14 -2.70 8.75
N LYS A 214 5.06 -1.37 8.90
CA LYS A 214 6.16 -0.60 9.46
C LYS A 214 6.49 -1.03 10.90
N LEU A 215 5.46 -1.21 11.73
CA LEU A 215 5.64 -1.74 13.08
C LEU A 215 6.21 -3.14 13.08
N LEU A 216 5.75 -3.99 12.16
CA LEU A 216 6.27 -5.34 12.01
C LEU A 216 7.77 -5.30 11.65
N ILE A 217 8.16 -4.49 10.67
CA ILE A 217 9.56 -4.28 10.28
C ILE A 217 10.39 -3.80 11.46
N ASP A 218 9.92 -2.80 12.21
CA ASP A 218 10.66 -2.22 13.34
C ASP A 218 10.83 -3.21 14.50
N ASN A 219 9.89 -4.16 14.64
CA ASN A 219 9.99 -5.22 15.64
C ASN A 219 10.85 -6.40 15.18
N LEU A 220 10.86 -6.73 13.88
CA LEU A 220 11.63 -7.83 13.30
C LEU A 220 13.10 -7.48 13.00
N SER A 221 13.42 -6.22 12.77
CA SER A 221 14.68 -5.85 12.14
C SER A 221 15.46 -4.73 12.82
N THR A 222 16.75 -4.68 12.52
CA THR A 222 17.62 -3.53 12.75
C THR A 222 17.86 -2.82 11.42
N LYS A 223 17.79 -1.48 11.43
CA LYS A 223 18.01 -0.62 10.26
C LYS A 223 19.42 -0.03 10.34
N LYS A 224 20.24 -0.25 9.30
CA LYS A 224 21.60 0.30 9.17
C LYS A 224 21.71 1.12 7.89
N LYS A 225 22.40 2.26 7.94
CA LYS A 225 22.65 3.07 6.74
C LYS A 225 23.69 2.38 5.87
N VAL A 226 23.40 2.22 4.58
CA VAL A 226 24.35 1.68 3.62
C VAL A 226 25.39 2.75 3.30
N ASN A 227 26.67 2.41 3.43
CA ASN A 227 27.76 3.25 2.93
C ASN A 227 27.80 3.14 1.40
N ILE A 228 26.92 3.89 0.75
CA ILE A 228 27.08 4.21 -0.66
C ILE A 228 28.34 5.10 -0.69
N GLY A 229 29.37 4.71 -1.46
CA GLY A 229 30.64 5.44 -1.53
C GLY A 229 30.46 6.91 -1.96
N ARG A 230 31.56 7.64 -2.26
CA ARG A 230 31.48 9.01 -2.78
C ARG A 230 30.67 9.07 -4.08
N GLY A 231 29.36 9.25 -3.97
CA GLY A 231 28.45 9.51 -5.08
C GLY A 231 28.61 10.93 -5.58
N LEU A 232 28.27 11.14 -6.85
CA LEU A 232 28.29 12.45 -7.51
C LEU A 232 27.54 13.50 -6.68
N ALA A 233 28.01 14.75 -6.71
CA ALA A 233 27.52 15.89 -5.92
C ALA A 233 26.04 16.28 -6.15
N SER A 234 25.32 15.57 -7.01
CA SER A 234 23.85 15.57 -7.02
C SER A 234 23.39 14.65 -5.90
N SER A 235 23.26 15.19 -4.68
CA SER A 235 22.70 14.45 -3.54
C SER A 235 21.32 13.92 -3.93
N THR A 236 21.22 12.65 -4.29
CA THR A 236 19.94 11.95 -4.38
C THR A 236 19.29 12.07 -3.02
N GLU A 237 18.17 12.78 -2.96
CA GLU A 237 17.41 13.01 -1.73
C GLU A 237 17.10 11.66 -1.07
N GLU A 238 17.24 11.59 0.26
CA GLU A 238 16.91 10.40 1.03
C GLU A 238 15.39 10.28 1.13
N ILE A 239 14.78 9.63 0.14
CA ILE A 239 13.33 9.49 0.03
C ILE A 239 12.91 8.14 0.61
N GLU A 240 12.24 8.18 1.75
CA GLU A 240 11.51 7.03 2.31
C GLU A 240 10.01 7.22 2.04
N TYR A 241 9.43 6.37 1.19
CA TYR A 241 8.03 6.51 0.82
C TYR A 241 7.11 6.19 2.00
N THR A 242 7.53 5.28 2.89
CA THR A 242 6.80 5.02 4.14
C THR A 242 6.63 6.29 4.98
N ASP A 243 7.66 7.13 5.10
CA ASP A 243 7.62 8.39 5.85
C ASP A 243 6.68 9.41 5.19
N ILE A 244 6.65 9.45 3.85
CA ILE A 244 5.72 10.31 3.09
C ILE A 244 4.27 9.88 3.36
N SER A 245 3.98 8.58 3.33
CA SER A 245 2.66 8.05 3.69
C SER A 245 2.26 8.45 5.11
N PHE A 246 3.19 8.33 6.07
CA PHE A 246 2.92 8.67 7.47
C PHE A 246 2.68 10.18 7.64
N ARG A 247 3.41 11.03 6.91
CA ARG A 247 3.15 12.48 6.88
C ARG A 247 1.73 12.78 6.41
N ARG A 248 1.24 12.12 5.35
CA ARG A 248 -0.12 12.32 4.83
C ARG A 248 -1.20 11.86 5.80
N MET A 249 -0.92 10.82 6.56
CA MET A 249 -1.79 10.32 7.64
C MET A 249 -1.64 11.12 8.95
N GLN A 250 -0.83 12.18 8.98
CA GLN A 250 -0.47 12.92 10.21
C GLN A 250 0.03 11.99 11.34
N ALA A 251 0.77 10.94 10.97
CA ALA A 251 1.21 9.85 11.83
C ALA A 251 2.72 9.90 12.14
N LEU A 252 3.39 11.02 11.94
CA LEU A 252 4.86 11.12 12.14
C LEU A 252 5.31 11.03 13.61
N TRP A 253 4.37 11.00 14.54
CA TRP A 253 4.61 10.78 15.97
C TRP A 253 4.69 9.28 16.36
N PHE A 254 4.48 8.38 15.39
CA PHE A 254 4.65 6.93 15.57
C PHE A 254 6.13 6.55 15.66
#